data_AF-A0A6N0Z8E8-F1
#
_entry.id   AF-A0A6N0Z8E8-F1
#
_cell.length_a   1.000
_cell.length_b   1.000
_cell.length_c   1.000
_cell.angle_alpha   90.00
_cell.angle_beta   90.00
_cell.angle_gamma   90.00
#
_symmetry.space_group_name_H-M   'P 1'
#
loop_
_entity.id
_entity.type
_entity.pdbx_description
1 polymer ?
#
loop_
_entity_poly.entity_id
_entity_poly.type
_entity_poly.pdbx_seq_one_letter_code
_entity_poly.pdbx_strand_id
1 'polypeptide(L)'
;MRRRTGVNSRKSPNGSPRRQAGVALLALLTLLTLWGLYLLLGELNTTQFQVARKEAAGAALFQARQALVARAAGDDNRPGSLPCPAIDESGIAPLLVGNHCPTYIGRLPWQTLDVGELRDDAGQLLWYALAPALRDDDSAQPINFETVPQLRLDGAPNVAAIIFAPGSPLAGQNGRPGNAVAGYLDGSNSDGDQDFVSGPQTAVFNDNVLAVTRDELFRVVNQRVLGEVRARAQNASLPDHGLRGYQALNGSFPAADGDSDGWADAGVTTGRLPHRDLSFSAAASAWLTANDWWRLLGYTQLAACLARIGITGSTATMDVAGASPPCP
;
A
#
# COMPACT_ATOMS: atom_id res chain seq x y z
N MET A 1 62.49 58.96 -70.65
CA MET A 1 62.18 59.23 -72.08
C MET A 1 61.16 58.22 -72.58
N ARG A 2 60.13 58.72 -73.29
CA ARG A 2 59.20 58.05 -74.21
C ARG A 2 58.02 57.19 -73.68
N ARG A 3 56.85 57.84 -73.79
CA ARG A 3 55.48 57.32 -74.01
C ARG A 3 55.36 56.32 -75.17
N ARG A 4 54.39 55.40 -75.05
CA ARG A 4 53.45 54.87 -76.08
C ARG A 4 52.22 54.36 -75.28
N THR A 5 50.98 54.90 -75.28
CA THR A 5 49.92 54.99 -76.31
C THR A 5 49.98 53.85 -77.32
N GLY A 6 49.01 52.97 -77.52
CA GLY A 6 47.62 52.79 -77.08
C GLY A 6 46.90 51.90 -78.13
N VAL A 7 45.68 51.43 -77.81
CA VAL A 7 44.56 51.02 -78.69
C VAL A 7 43.96 49.64 -78.39
N ASN A 8 42.62 49.70 -78.31
CA ASN A 8 41.59 48.72 -77.98
C ASN A 8 41.51 47.47 -78.88
N SER A 9 40.92 46.40 -78.32
CA SER A 9 39.88 45.64 -79.03
C SER A 9 38.84 45.07 -78.04
N ARG A 10 37.56 45.29 -78.37
CA ARG A 10 36.38 44.79 -77.64
C ARG A 10 36.22 43.29 -77.85
N LYS A 11 35.78 42.58 -76.81
CA LYS A 11 34.61 41.65 -76.84
C LYS A 11 34.37 41.05 -75.45
N SER A 12 33.21 41.33 -74.86
CA SER A 12 32.65 40.46 -73.81
C SER A 12 32.19 39.14 -74.44
N PRO A 13 32.21 38.06 -73.65
CA PRO A 13 30.99 37.29 -73.50
C PRO A 13 30.59 37.14 -72.04
N ASN A 14 29.27 37.16 -71.88
CA ASN A 14 28.50 36.87 -70.68
C ASN A 14 28.92 35.56 -70.00
N GLY A 15 28.91 35.60 -68.66
CA GLY A 15 29.02 34.42 -67.83
C GLY A 15 28.83 34.76 -66.36
N SER A 16 27.69 35.37 -66.00
CA SER A 16 27.28 35.45 -64.59
C SER A 16 27.11 34.03 -64.04
N PRO A 17 27.80 33.62 -62.96
CA PRO A 17 27.45 32.36 -62.29
C PRO A 17 26.03 32.51 -61.74
N ARG A 18 25.11 31.72 -62.30
CA ARG A 18 23.73 31.63 -61.81
C ARG A 18 23.76 31.10 -60.38
N ARG A 19 23.36 31.98 -59.46
CA ARG A 19 22.84 31.76 -58.10
C ARG A 19 22.72 30.29 -57.68
N GLN A 20 23.66 29.82 -56.86
CA GLN A 20 23.49 28.66 -55.97
C GLN A 20 22.70 29.00 -54.68
N ALA A 21 21.89 30.07 -54.70
CA ALA A 21 21.14 30.50 -53.52
C ALA A 21 20.04 29.49 -53.11
N GLY A 22 19.53 28.69 -54.06
CA GLY A 22 18.50 27.69 -53.78
C GLY A 22 19.01 26.47 -53.01
N VAL A 23 20.19 25.95 -53.38
CA VAL A 23 20.79 24.77 -52.72
C VAL A 23 21.25 25.12 -51.30
N ALA A 24 21.83 26.31 -51.12
CA ALA A 24 22.25 26.78 -49.80
C ALA A 24 21.05 26.95 -48.84
N LEU A 25 19.91 27.46 -49.34
CA LEU A 25 18.70 27.60 -48.55
C LEU A 25 18.10 26.24 -48.18
N LEU A 26 18.07 25.30 -49.12
CA LEU A 26 17.60 23.93 -48.86
C LEU A 26 18.51 23.21 -47.86
N ALA A 27 19.83 23.35 -48.00
CA ALA A 27 20.81 22.77 -47.07
C ALA A 27 20.66 23.36 -45.65
N LEU A 28 20.53 24.68 -45.55
CA LEU A 28 20.27 25.37 -44.28
C LEU A 28 18.95 24.89 -43.65
N LEU A 29 17.89 24.78 -44.44
CA LEU A 29 16.59 24.34 -43.97
C LEU A 29 16.63 22.87 -43.50
N THR A 30 17.31 21.99 -44.24
CA THR A 30 17.52 20.60 -43.80
C THR A 30 18.33 20.52 -42.50
N LEU A 31 19.38 21.34 -42.34
CA LEU A 31 20.17 21.39 -41.11
C LEU A 31 19.32 21.89 -39.94
N LEU A 32 18.48 22.91 -40.14
CA LEU A 32 17.56 23.40 -39.11
C LEU A 32 16.50 22.37 -38.74
N THR A 33 15.96 21.62 -39.71
CA THR A 33 15.01 20.54 -39.41
C THR A 33 15.66 19.38 -38.66
N LEU A 34 16.89 19.00 -39.02
CA LEU A 34 17.63 17.94 -38.32
C LEU A 34 18.02 18.37 -36.90
N TRP A 35 18.42 19.64 -36.72
CA TRP A 35 18.67 20.22 -35.40
C TRP A 35 17.39 20.24 -34.56
N GLY A 36 16.27 20.71 -35.13
CA GLY A 36 14.98 20.71 -34.46
C GLY A 36 14.53 19.31 -34.02
N LEU A 37 14.70 18.31 -34.89
CA LEU A 37 14.44 16.91 -34.55
C LEU A 37 15.34 16.41 -33.41
N TYR A 38 16.63 16.76 -33.44
CA TYR A 38 17.59 16.35 -32.41
C TYR A 38 17.21 16.89 -31.02
N LEU A 39 16.83 18.17 -30.94
CA LEU A 39 16.37 18.77 -29.67
C LEU A 39 15.07 18.11 -29.18
N LEU A 40 14.11 17.85 -30.08
CA LEU A 40 12.84 17.21 -29.74
C LEU A 40 13.01 15.77 -29.26
N LEU A 41 13.90 14.99 -29.89
CA LEU A 41 14.24 13.63 -29.47
C LEU A 41 14.93 13.60 -28.10
N GLY A 42 15.71 14.63 -27.76
CA GLY A 42 16.31 14.80 -26.44
C GLY A 42 15.26 14.96 -25.33
N GLU A 43 14.22 15.77 -25.57
CA GLU A 43 13.18 16.03 -24.57
C GLU A 43 12.13 14.92 -24.47
N LEU A 44 11.83 14.22 -25.56
CA LEU A 44 10.92 13.06 -25.54
C LEU A 44 11.49 11.90 -24.72
N ASN A 45 12.80 11.65 -24.82
CA ASN A 45 13.45 10.58 -24.06
C ASN A 45 13.51 10.88 -22.56
N THR A 46 13.75 12.13 -22.17
CA THR A 46 13.80 12.50 -20.75
C THR A 46 12.41 12.50 -20.13
N THR A 47 11.41 13.06 -20.78
CA THR A 47 10.04 13.11 -20.25
C THR A 47 9.42 11.71 -20.09
N GLN A 48 9.55 10.83 -21.09
CA GLN A 48 9.05 9.45 -20.97
C GLN A 48 9.76 8.65 -19.87
N PHE A 49 11.07 8.85 -19.71
CA PHE A 49 11.83 8.19 -18.65
C PHE A 49 11.45 8.69 -17.25
N GLN A 50 11.16 9.99 -17.10
CA GLN A 50 10.68 10.57 -15.85
C GLN A 50 9.25 10.11 -15.51
N VAL A 51 8.38 9.99 -16.51
CA VAL A 51 7.02 9.44 -16.33
C VAL A 51 7.09 7.97 -15.91
N ALA A 52 7.87 7.14 -16.59
CA ALA A 52 8.05 5.72 -16.24
C ALA A 52 8.64 5.54 -14.84
N ARG A 53 9.55 6.43 -14.41
CA ARG A 53 10.10 6.45 -13.04
C ARG A 53 9.07 6.82 -11.98
N LYS A 54 8.24 7.83 -12.23
CA LYS A 54 7.16 8.21 -11.32
C LYS A 54 6.10 7.11 -11.20
N GLU A 55 5.79 6.42 -12.31
CA GLU A 55 4.93 5.24 -12.31
C GLU A 55 5.55 4.09 -11.51
N ALA A 56 6.87 3.85 -11.65
CA ALA A 56 7.59 2.82 -10.90
C ALA A 56 7.69 3.14 -9.38
N ALA A 57 7.93 4.39 -9.00
CA ALA A 57 7.92 4.82 -7.60
C ALA A 57 6.52 4.64 -6.97
N GLY A 58 5.47 4.99 -7.71
CA GLY A 58 4.09 4.68 -7.33
C GLY A 58 3.83 3.18 -7.20
N ALA A 59 4.42 2.36 -8.07
CA ALA A 59 4.31 0.91 -8.03
C ALA A 59 4.97 0.31 -6.77
N ALA A 60 6.17 0.76 -6.41
CA ALA A 60 6.87 0.30 -5.20
C ALA A 60 6.09 0.62 -3.92
N LEU A 61 5.59 1.87 -3.80
CA LEU A 61 4.73 2.29 -2.68
C LEU A 61 3.44 1.44 -2.62
N PHE A 62 2.79 1.24 -3.77
CA PHE A 62 1.57 0.45 -3.85
C PHE A 62 1.79 -1.03 -3.51
N GLN A 63 2.92 -1.62 -3.93
CA GLN A 63 3.30 -2.98 -3.57
C GLN A 63 3.57 -3.10 -2.07
N ALA A 64 4.29 -2.14 -1.48
CA ALA A 64 4.55 -2.10 -0.04
C ALA A 64 3.23 -2.00 0.76
N ARG A 65 2.29 -1.16 0.32
CA ARG A 65 0.96 -1.06 0.95
C ARG A 65 0.20 -2.38 0.89
N GLN A 66 0.18 -3.04 -0.26
CA GLN A 66 -0.45 -4.35 -0.39
C GLN A 66 0.20 -5.39 0.52
N ALA A 67 1.53 -5.37 0.64
CA ALA A 67 2.28 -6.26 1.51
C ALA A 67 1.87 -6.09 2.98
N LEU A 68 1.75 -4.85 3.46
CA LEU A 68 1.31 -4.55 4.82
C LEU A 68 -0.12 -5.03 5.07
N VAL A 69 -1.04 -4.76 4.15
CA VAL A 69 -2.44 -5.22 4.26
C VAL A 69 -2.53 -6.75 4.23
N ALA A 70 -1.77 -7.39 3.37
CA ALA A 70 -1.71 -8.85 3.27
C ALA A 70 -1.09 -9.47 4.53
N ARG A 71 0.01 -8.92 5.05
CA ARG A 71 0.64 -9.36 6.30
C ARG A 71 -0.31 -9.23 7.49
N ALA A 72 -1.07 -8.13 7.57
CA ALA A 72 -2.03 -7.93 8.64
C ALA A 72 -3.20 -8.91 8.58
N ALA A 73 -3.78 -9.18 7.39
CA ALA A 73 -4.86 -10.15 7.25
C ALA A 73 -4.37 -11.61 7.32
N GLY A 74 -3.11 -11.84 6.97
CA GLY A 74 -2.46 -13.15 6.93
C GLY A 74 -1.86 -13.60 8.26
N ASP A 75 -1.76 -12.72 9.26
CA ASP A 75 -1.28 -13.09 10.59
C ASP A 75 -2.18 -14.16 11.20
N ASP A 76 -1.60 -15.31 11.57
CA ASP A 76 -2.37 -16.41 12.15
C ASP A 76 -2.69 -16.23 13.64
N ASN A 77 -1.97 -15.33 14.33
CA ASN A 77 -2.11 -15.10 15.76
C ASN A 77 -2.72 -13.73 16.08
N ARG A 78 -2.51 -12.73 15.22
CA ARG A 78 -2.94 -11.34 15.43
C ARG A 78 -3.39 -10.67 14.13
N PRO A 79 -4.50 -11.11 13.51
CA PRO A 79 -5.05 -10.41 12.36
C PRO A 79 -5.24 -8.90 12.64
N GLY A 80 -4.67 -8.06 11.78
CA GLY A 80 -4.68 -6.60 11.91
C GLY A 80 -3.40 -5.99 12.47
N SER A 81 -2.49 -6.79 13.02
CA SER A 81 -1.19 -6.29 13.47
C SER A 81 -0.24 -6.00 12.29
N LEU A 82 0.73 -5.12 12.53
CA LEU A 82 1.75 -4.74 11.58
C LEU A 82 3.16 -4.87 12.20
N PRO A 83 4.16 -5.30 11.41
CA PRO A 83 5.52 -5.48 11.90
C PRO A 83 6.17 -4.14 12.24
N CYS A 84 7.11 -4.17 13.19
CA CYS A 84 7.94 -3.01 13.50
C CYS A 84 8.78 -2.60 12.27
N PRO A 85 9.05 -1.30 12.09
CA PRO A 85 10.00 -0.83 11.09
C PRO A 85 11.37 -1.48 11.27
N ALA A 86 12.02 -1.79 10.15
CA ALA A 86 13.41 -2.24 10.16
C ALA A 86 14.33 -1.08 10.57
N ILE A 87 15.33 -1.39 11.40
CA ILE A 87 16.29 -0.40 11.94
C ILE A 87 17.48 -0.16 11.02
N ASP A 88 17.60 -0.97 9.97
CA ASP A 88 18.67 -0.91 8.98
C ASP A 88 18.21 -1.44 7.62
N GLU A 89 19.15 -1.58 6.69
CA GLU A 89 18.89 -1.97 5.30
C GLU A 89 18.60 -3.48 5.14
N SER A 90 18.70 -4.30 6.19
CA SER A 90 18.34 -5.72 6.12
C SER A 90 16.87 -5.95 5.81
N GLY A 91 16.01 -4.97 6.09
CA GLY A 91 14.57 -5.11 5.89
C GLY A 91 13.92 -6.13 6.82
N ILE A 92 14.58 -6.48 7.93
CA ILE A 92 14.04 -7.38 8.95
C ILE A 92 13.40 -6.54 10.05
N ALA A 93 12.15 -6.83 10.39
CA ALA A 93 11.50 -6.27 11.57
C ALA A 93 12.25 -6.75 12.83
N PRO A 94 12.75 -5.83 13.67
CA PRO A 94 13.51 -6.20 14.85
C PRO A 94 12.61 -6.81 15.92
N LEU A 95 13.22 -7.49 16.89
CA LEU A 95 12.54 -7.84 18.13
C LEU A 95 12.14 -6.57 18.89
N LEU A 96 11.07 -6.68 19.66
CA LEU A 96 10.59 -5.62 20.54
C LEU A 96 11.60 -5.34 21.66
N VAL A 97 11.67 -4.08 22.08
CA VAL A 97 12.37 -3.65 23.30
C VAL A 97 11.33 -3.47 24.39
N GLY A 98 11.23 -4.45 25.29
CA GLY A 98 10.07 -4.60 26.15
C GLY A 98 8.84 -4.90 25.31
N ASN A 99 7.86 -4.00 25.37
CA ASN A 99 6.58 -4.13 24.66
C ASN A 99 6.46 -3.19 23.45
N HIS A 100 7.56 -2.55 23.03
CA HIS A 100 7.56 -1.53 21.98
C HIS A 100 8.52 -1.86 20.86
N CYS A 101 8.22 -1.36 19.66
CA CYS A 101 9.19 -1.34 18.59
C CYS A 101 10.41 -0.50 19.00
N PRO A 102 11.64 -0.86 18.60
CA PRO A 102 12.82 -0.03 18.83
C PRO A 102 12.66 1.39 18.25
N THR A 103 11.94 1.50 17.14
CA THR A 103 11.50 2.75 16.53
C THR A 103 10.13 2.55 15.88
N TYR A 104 9.32 3.61 15.82
CA TYR A 104 8.06 3.62 15.06
C TYR A 104 8.19 4.28 13.68
N ILE A 105 9.40 4.75 13.34
CA ILE A 105 9.77 5.19 12.00
C ILE A 105 11.13 4.59 11.62
N GLY A 106 11.18 3.89 10.49
CA GLY A 106 12.35 3.15 10.05
C GLY A 106 12.24 2.72 8.60
N ARG A 107 13.09 1.78 8.18
CA ARG A 107 12.98 1.18 6.85
C ARG A 107 11.72 0.30 6.79
N LEU A 108 11.13 0.19 5.60
CA LEU A 108 10.13 -0.83 5.34
C LEU A 108 10.74 -2.22 5.60
N PRO A 109 10.12 -3.08 6.42
CA PRO A 109 10.65 -4.40 6.73
C PRO A 109 10.36 -5.38 5.57
N TRP A 110 10.93 -5.10 4.39
CA TRP A 110 10.63 -5.77 3.12
C TRP A 110 10.93 -7.27 3.14
N GLN A 111 11.91 -7.71 3.94
CA GLN A 111 12.24 -9.13 4.08
C GLN A 111 11.22 -9.83 4.98
N THR A 112 10.79 -9.20 6.07
CA THR A 112 9.70 -9.71 6.91
C THR A 112 8.36 -9.75 6.16
N LEU A 113 8.16 -8.83 5.21
CA LEU A 113 6.97 -8.77 4.36
C LEU A 113 7.03 -9.69 3.13
N ASP A 114 8.16 -10.34 2.86
CA ASP A 114 8.38 -11.24 1.73
C ASP A 114 8.03 -10.62 0.35
N VAL A 115 8.42 -9.35 0.13
CA VAL A 115 8.12 -8.62 -1.11
C VAL A 115 9.34 -8.25 -1.95
N GLY A 116 10.51 -8.77 -1.57
CA GLY A 116 11.78 -8.37 -2.16
C GLY A 116 12.14 -6.92 -1.83
N GLU A 117 13.34 -6.50 -2.23
CA GLU A 117 13.85 -5.18 -1.89
C GLU A 117 13.16 -4.08 -2.71
N LEU A 118 12.17 -3.42 -2.11
CA LEU A 118 11.44 -2.31 -2.75
C LEU A 118 12.22 -1.02 -2.65
N ARG A 119 12.49 -0.41 -3.81
CA ARG A 119 13.23 0.84 -3.95
C ARG A 119 12.44 1.87 -4.76
N ASP A 120 12.66 3.15 -4.44
CA ASP A 120 12.11 4.27 -5.19
C ASP A 120 12.88 4.55 -6.50
N ASP A 121 12.47 5.60 -7.22
CA ASP A 121 13.08 6.01 -8.49
C ASP A 121 14.50 6.59 -8.36
N ALA A 122 14.91 6.95 -7.14
CA ALA A 122 16.27 7.33 -6.78
C ALA A 122 17.08 6.13 -6.24
N GLY A 123 16.53 4.92 -6.29
CA GLY A 123 17.16 3.69 -5.83
C GLY A 123 17.26 3.57 -4.32
N GLN A 124 16.52 4.37 -3.55
CA GLN A 124 16.51 4.32 -2.09
C GLN A 124 15.50 3.29 -1.59
N LEU A 125 15.82 2.64 -0.47
CA LEU A 125 14.85 1.81 0.25
C LEU A 125 13.68 2.67 0.74
N LEU A 126 12.48 2.08 0.72
CA LEU A 126 11.30 2.70 1.28
C LEU A 126 11.43 2.82 2.81
N TRP A 127 10.89 3.90 3.34
CA TRP A 127 10.69 4.13 4.77
C TRP A 127 9.24 3.82 5.16
N TYR A 128 9.04 3.60 6.45
CA TYR A 128 7.80 3.13 7.01
C TYR A 128 7.61 3.66 8.43
N ALA A 129 6.44 4.25 8.68
CA ALA A 129 5.96 4.62 9.99
C ALA A 129 4.78 3.74 10.40
N LEU A 130 4.76 3.30 11.66
CA LEU A 130 3.75 2.41 12.24
C LEU A 130 2.99 3.11 13.37
N ALA A 131 1.66 3.06 13.34
CA ALA A 131 0.83 3.41 14.49
C ALA A 131 1.10 2.46 15.67
N PRO A 132 1.52 2.95 16.85
CA PRO A 132 1.82 2.08 17.99
C PRO A 132 0.67 1.17 18.45
N ALA A 133 -0.58 1.56 18.24
CA ALA A 133 -1.75 0.73 18.56
C ALA A 133 -1.89 -0.54 17.70
N LEU A 134 -1.18 -0.64 16.58
CA LEU A 134 -1.26 -1.77 15.65
C LEU A 134 0.04 -2.59 15.60
N ARG A 135 0.96 -2.37 16.54
CA ARG A 135 2.20 -3.16 16.60
C ARG A 135 1.89 -4.64 16.84
N ASP A 136 2.73 -5.49 16.28
CA ASP A 136 2.63 -6.95 16.37
C ASP A 136 3.05 -7.49 17.76
N ASP A 137 2.24 -7.17 18.77
CA ASP A 137 2.43 -7.58 20.16
C ASP A 137 1.09 -7.70 20.90
N ASP A 138 1.04 -8.59 21.91
CA ASP A 138 -0.18 -8.80 22.70
C ASP A 138 -0.55 -7.56 23.53
N SER A 139 0.42 -6.75 23.95
CA SER A 139 0.14 -5.51 24.70
C SER A 139 -0.46 -4.37 23.84
N ALA A 140 -0.65 -4.61 22.54
CA ALA A 140 -1.39 -3.71 21.64
C ALA A 140 -2.87 -4.12 21.47
N GLN A 141 -3.26 -5.27 22.00
CA GLN A 141 -4.64 -5.75 21.93
C GLN A 141 -5.58 -4.88 22.78
N PRO A 142 -6.86 -4.73 22.37
CA PRO A 142 -7.47 -5.34 21.19
C PRO A 142 -7.08 -4.66 19.87
N ILE A 143 -6.75 -5.47 18.87
CA ILE A 143 -6.51 -5.06 17.48
C ILE A 143 -7.70 -5.49 16.62
N ASN A 144 -8.63 -4.57 16.39
CA ASN A 144 -9.83 -4.78 15.59
C ASN A 144 -10.25 -3.50 14.85
N PHE A 145 -11.37 -3.53 14.14
CA PHE A 145 -11.84 -2.39 13.34
C PHE A 145 -12.06 -1.11 14.17
N GLU A 146 -12.34 -1.22 15.47
CA GLU A 146 -12.52 -0.07 16.36
C GLU A 146 -11.20 0.48 16.93
N THR A 147 -10.07 -0.23 16.75
CA THR A 147 -8.75 0.26 17.16
C THR A 147 -8.43 1.56 16.44
N VAL A 148 -8.21 2.63 17.20
CA VAL A 148 -7.91 3.97 16.67
C VAL A 148 -6.40 4.14 16.54
N PRO A 149 -5.84 4.12 15.31
CA PRO A 149 -4.42 4.36 15.14
C PRO A 149 -4.10 5.86 15.25
N GLN A 150 -2.89 6.16 15.70
CA GLN A 150 -2.52 7.52 16.11
C GLN A 150 -1.89 8.37 14.99
N LEU A 151 -1.47 7.77 13.88
CA LEU A 151 -0.81 8.54 12.82
C LEU A 151 -1.81 9.42 12.08
N ARG A 152 -1.29 10.53 11.56
CA ARG A 152 -2.03 11.49 10.74
C ARG A 152 -1.20 11.79 9.48
N LEU A 153 -1.90 11.98 8.36
CA LEU A 153 -1.30 12.46 7.12
C LEU A 153 -2.07 13.71 6.69
N ASP A 154 -1.38 14.84 6.55
CA ASP A 154 -1.99 16.13 6.18
C ASP A 154 -3.14 16.52 7.13
N GLY A 155 -3.00 16.16 8.41
CA GLY A 155 -4.00 16.35 9.45
C GLY A 155 -5.17 15.36 9.43
N ALA A 156 -5.29 14.50 8.42
CA ALA A 156 -6.31 13.45 8.35
C ALA A 156 -5.97 12.29 9.33
N PRO A 157 -6.90 11.91 10.21
CA PRO A 157 -6.67 10.87 11.22
C PRO A 157 -6.85 9.45 10.67
N ASN A 158 -6.76 8.46 11.57
CA ASN A 158 -7.02 7.03 11.30
C ASN A 158 -6.02 6.41 10.31
N VAL A 159 -4.77 6.84 10.34
CA VAL A 159 -3.70 6.26 9.53
C VAL A 159 -2.99 5.17 10.33
N ALA A 160 -3.02 3.94 9.83
CA ALA A 160 -2.42 2.77 10.45
C ALA A 160 -0.90 2.70 10.21
N ALA A 161 -0.49 3.09 9.02
CA ALA A 161 0.91 3.16 8.62
C ALA A 161 1.12 4.19 7.51
N ILE A 162 2.34 4.65 7.36
CA ILE A 162 2.76 5.52 6.25
C ILE A 162 4.01 4.94 5.62
N ILE A 163 4.07 4.94 4.29
CA ILE A 163 5.19 4.47 3.50
C ILE A 163 5.75 5.68 2.76
N PHE A 164 7.07 5.86 2.83
CA PHE A 164 7.75 6.98 2.18
C PHE A 164 8.76 6.46 1.15
N ALA A 165 8.78 7.10 0.00
CA ALA A 165 9.86 7.04 -0.96
C ALA A 165 10.67 8.34 -0.82
N PRO A 166 11.86 8.31 -0.19
CA PRO A 166 12.62 9.50 0.21
C PRO A 166 13.32 10.24 -0.94
N GLY A 167 13.26 9.70 -2.16
CA GLY A 167 13.82 10.34 -3.35
C GLY A 167 15.33 10.56 -3.28
N SER A 168 15.82 11.45 -4.15
CA SER A 168 17.25 11.82 -4.17
C SER A 168 17.61 12.68 -2.96
N PRO A 169 18.84 12.57 -2.41
CA PRO A 169 19.26 13.38 -1.28
C PRO A 169 19.12 14.88 -1.57
N LEU A 170 18.42 15.61 -0.69
CA LEU A 170 18.31 17.06 -0.75
C LEU A 170 19.51 17.75 -0.10
N ALA A 171 19.65 19.05 -0.34
CA ALA A 171 20.71 19.85 0.28
C ALA A 171 20.61 19.78 1.81
N GLY A 172 21.69 19.35 2.48
CA GLY A 172 21.73 19.17 3.93
C GLY A 172 21.56 17.72 4.39
N GLN A 173 21.04 16.83 3.54
CA GLN A 173 20.94 15.39 3.82
C GLN A 173 22.26 14.65 3.57
N ASN A 174 23.25 14.90 4.44
CA ASN A 174 24.60 14.33 4.31
C ASN A 174 24.75 12.95 5.00
N GLY A 175 23.66 12.39 5.53
CA GLY A 175 23.65 11.16 6.34
C GLY A 175 23.54 9.86 5.54
N ARG A 176 23.66 9.89 4.21
CA ARG A 176 23.51 8.71 3.33
C ARG A 176 24.90 8.19 2.87
N PRO A 177 25.18 6.87 2.92
CA PRO A 177 24.33 5.81 3.49
C PRO A 177 24.34 5.84 5.03
N GLY A 178 23.18 5.63 5.64
CA GLY A 178 22.99 5.60 7.08
C GLY A 178 21.53 5.30 7.48
N ASN A 179 21.24 5.27 8.78
CA ASN A 179 19.91 4.91 9.30
C ASN A 179 19.19 6.08 10.01
N ALA A 180 19.73 7.30 9.94
CA ALA A 180 19.09 8.47 10.53
C ALA A 180 17.93 8.95 9.64
N VAL A 181 16.73 9.12 10.23
CA VAL A 181 15.50 9.57 9.55
C VAL A 181 15.74 10.87 8.77
N ALA A 182 16.31 11.89 9.42
CA ALA A 182 16.61 13.19 8.83
C ALA A 182 17.68 13.15 7.71
N GLY A 183 18.36 12.01 7.53
CA GLY A 183 19.22 11.80 6.37
C GLY A 183 18.43 11.47 5.10
N TYR A 184 17.13 11.16 5.22
CA TYR A 184 16.30 10.65 4.14
C TYR A 184 14.96 11.39 3.98
N LEU A 185 14.20 11.56 5.07
CA LEU A 185 12.89 12.20 5.04
C LEU A 185 12.99 13.72 5.24
N ASP A 186 11.99 14.43 4.74
CA ASP A 186 11.99 15.88 4.61
C ASP A 186 11.08 16.57 5.62
N GLY A 187 11.53 17.70 6.17
CA GLY A 187 10.70 18.57 7.01
C GLY A 187 10.01 17.82 8.14
N SER A 188 8.68 17.99 8.25
CA SER A 188 7.87 17.34 9.27
C SER A 188 7.90 15.81 9.21
N ASN A 189 8.22 15.20 8.06
CA ASN A 189 8.35 13.74 7.98
C ASN A 189 9.57 13.21 8.77
N SER A 190 10.42 14.09 9.29
CA SER A 190 11.66 13.75 10.00
C SER A 190 11.76 14.27 11.43
N ASP A 191 10.71 14.93 11.96
CA ASP A 191 10.76 15.61 13.26
C ASP A 191 10.44 14.70 14.47
N GLY A 192 9.91 13.50 14.22
CA GLY A 192 9.70 12.45 15.21
C GLY A 192 8.33 12.44 15.87
N ASP A 193 7.38 13.26 15.40
CA ASP A 193 5.99 13.20 15.86
C ASP A 193 5.16 12.15 15.08
N GLN A 194 3.83 12.25 15.14
CA GLN A 194 2.88 11.33 14.47
C GLN A 194 2.07 12.04 13.35
N ASP A 195 2.43 13.27 13.01
CA ASP A 195 1.77 14.15 12.06
C ASP A 195 2.65 14.33 10.81
N PHE A 196 2.39 13.50 9.80
CA PHE A 196 3.16 13.50 8.55
C PHE A 196 2.51 14.36 7.48
N VAL A 197 3.31 14.75 6.47
CA VAL A 197 2.88 15.61 5.39
C VAL A 197 3.18 15.01 4.02
N SER A 198 2.28 15.25 3.07
CA SER A 198 2.50 15.01 1.65
C SER A 198 2.48 16.33 0.86
N GLY A 199 3.11 16.36 -0.31
CA GLY A 199 3.16 17.59 -1.09
C GLY A 199 3.86 17.46 -2.44
N PRO A 200 3.78 18.50 -3.27
CA PRO A 200 4.51 18.56 -4.52
C PRO A 200 6.02 18.61 -4.26
N GLN A 201 6.80 18.01 -5.17
CA GLN A 201 8.25 18.06 -5.09
C GLN A 201 8.76 19.51 -5.25
N THR A 202 9.67 19.91 -4.37
CA THR A 202 10.36 21.20 -4.31
C THR A 202 11.85 20.98 -4.05
N ALA A 203 12.63 22.07 -3.98
CA ALA A 203 14.06 21.99 -3.64
C ALA A 203 14.33 21.54 -2.19
N VAL A 204 13.31 21.53 -1.33
CA VAL A 204 13.41 21.22 0.12
C VAL A 204 12.43 20.11 0.56
N PHE A 205 11.69 19.52 -0.37
CA PHE A 205 10.74 18.45 -0.11
C PHE A 205 10.57 17.61 -1.37
N ASN A 206 10.98 16.35 -1.36
CA ASN A 206 10.81 15.41 -2.46
C ASN A 206 10.31 14.01 -2.02
N ASP A 207 10.02 13.81 -0.74
CA ASP A 207 9.31 12.64 -0.22
C ASP A 207 7.99 12.37 -0.99
N ASN A 208 7.87 11.16 -1.54
CA ASN A 208 6.58 10.63 -1.98
C ASN A 208 5.98 9.79 -0.85
N VAL A 209 4.75 10.12 -0.46
CA VAL A 209 4.10 9.56 0.73
C VAL A 209 2.84 8.78 0.36
N LEU A 210 2.68 7.58 0.92
CA LEU A 210 1.48 6.77 0.78
C LEU A 210 1.00 6.28 2.15
N ALA A 211 -0.20 6.69 2.55
CA ALA A 211 -0.85 6.19 3.76
C ALA A 211 -1.49 4.82 3.55
N VAL A 212 -1.52 4.03 4.62
CA VAL A 212 -2.40 2.88 4.82
C VAL A 212 -3.40 3.27 5.89
N THR A 213 -4.64 3.49 5.51
CA THR A 213 -5.69 3.87 6.48
C THR A 213 -6.19 2.66 7.26
N ARG A 214 -6.77 2.90 8.44
CA ARG A 214 -7.47 1.87 9.23
C ARG A 214 -8.51 1.14 8.39
N ASP A 215 -9.30 1.89 7.63
CA ASP A 215 -10.38 1.31 6.82
C ASP A 215 -9.84 0.44 5.67
N GLU A 216 -8.72 0.82 5.04
CA GLU A 216 -8.05 -0.03 4.04
C GLU A 216 -7.49 -1.32 4.64
N LEU A 217 -6.83 -1.21 5.81
CA LEU A 217 -6.26 -2.34 6.53
C LEU A 217 -7.36 -3.33 6.92
N PHE A 218 -8.37 -2.85 7.64
CA PHE A 218 -9.41 -3.71 8.18
C PHE A 218 -10.48 -4.11 7.16
N ARG A 219 -10.53 -3.52 5.96
CA ARG A 219 -11.34 -4.06 4.86
C ARG A 219 -10.99 -5.52 4.57
N VAL A 220 -9.71 -5.87 4.58
CA VAL A 220 -9.23 -7.23 4.29
C VAL A 220 -9.25 -8.09 5.56
N VAL A 221 -8.83 -7.53 6.70
CA VAL A 221 -8.86 -8.24 7.99
C VAL A 221 -10.29 -8.66 8.35
N ASN A 222 -11.29 -7.79 8.18
CA ASN A 222 -12.69 -8.15 8.43
C ASN A 222 -13.14 -9.33 7.57
N GLN A 223 -12.70 -9.42 6.31
CA GLN A 223 -13.00 -10.58 5.47
C GLN A 223 -12.31 -11.86 5.94
N ARG A 224 -11.08 -11.77 6.45
CA ARG A 224 -10.41 -12.90 7.13
C ARG A 224 -11.26 -13.36 8.31
N VAL A 225 -11.66 -12.45 9.20
CA VAL A 225 -12.48 -12.76 10.39
C VAL A 225 -13.79 -13.43 10.02
N LEU A 226 -14.55 -12.88 9.06
CA LEU A 226 -15.79 -13.49 8.59
C LEU A 226 -15.56 -14.85 7.93
N GLY A 227 -14.44 -15.02 7.22
CA GLY A 227 -14.04 -16.30 6.63
C GLY A 227 -13.76 -17.40 7.68
N GLU A 228 -13.16 -17.01 8.81
CA GLU A 228 -12.90 -17.90 9.95
C GLU A 228 -14.20 -18.30 10.65
N VAL A 229 -15.10 -17.34 10.88
CA VAL A 229 -16.44 -17.61 11.44
C VAL A 229 -17.28 -18.53 10.54
N ARG A 230 -17.21 -18.31 9.23
CA ARG A 230 -17.87 -19.19 8.25
C ARG A 230 -17.32 -20.62 8.31
N ALA A 231 -16.01 -20.76 8.54
CA ALA A 231 -15.20 -21.97 8.42
C ALA A 231 -15.23 -22.63 7.02
N ARG A 232 -14.21 -23.45 6.73
CA ARG A 232 -14.01 -24.10 5.41
C ARG A 232 -14.75 -25.43 5.25
N ALA A 233 -15.35 -25.97 6.29
CA ALA A 233 -15.78 -27.37 6.32
C ALA A 233 -16.70 -27.74 5.14
N GLN A 234 -16.27 -28.76 4.38
CA GLN A 234 -17.11 -29.56 3.48
C GLN A 234 -17.54 -30.88 4.15
N ASN A 235 -16.91 -31.27 5.28
CA ASN A 235 -17.19 -32.48 6.04
C ASN A 235 -17.30 -32.16 7.54
N ALA A 236 -18.40 -32.60 8.16
CA ALA A 236 -18.75 -32.34 9.56
C ALA A 236 -17.89 -33.10 10.61
N SER A 237 -16.92 -33.90 10.17
CA SER A 237 -16.13 -34.82 11.02
C SER A 237 -14.83 -34.23 11.59
N LEU A 238 -14.55 -32.94 11.38
CA LEU A 238 -13.35 -32.25 11.91
C LEU A 238 -13.74 -31.19 12.95
N PRO A 239 -12.92 -30.93 13.98
CA PRO A 239 -13.26 -30.02 15.09
C PRO A 239 -13.38 -28.54 14.72
N ASP A 240 -12.95 -28.10 13.53
CA ASP A 240 -12.90 -26.68 13.15
C ASP A 240 -13.95 -26.35 12.09
N HIS A 241 -15.21 -26.20 12.51
CA HIS A 241 -16.31 -26.23 11.56
C HIS A 241 -17.23 -25.00 11.59
N GLY A 242 -17.09 -24.07 12.54
CA GLY A 242 -17.76 -22.76 12.53
C GLY A 242 -19.26 -22.84 12.17
N LEU A 243 -19.77 -21.83 11.46
CA LEU A 243 -21.18 -21.82 11.05
C LEU A 243 -21.55 -22.95 10.08
N ARG A 244 -20.73 -23.20 9.05
CA ARG A 244 -21.06 -24.23 8.03
C ARG A 244 -21.12 -25.64 8.63
N GLY A 245 -20.24 -25.92 9.57
CA GLY A 245 -20.19 -27.13 10.36
C GLY A 245 -21.39 -27.31 11.26
N TYR A 246 -21.73 -26.27 12.01
CA TYR A 246 -22.92 -26.27 12.84
C TYR A 246 -24.16 -26.60 12.00
N GLN A 247 -24.32 -25.95 10.85
CA GLN A 247 -25.46 -26.21 9.97
C GLN A 247 -25.46 -27.63 9.41
N ALA A 248 -24.30 -28.17 9.00
CA ALA A 248 -24.20 -29.53 8.51
C ALA A 248 -24.57 -30.58 9.57
N LEU A 249 -24.26 -30.32 10.85
CA LEU A 249 -24.57 -31.22 11.97
C LEU A 249 -26.03 -31.12 12.42
N ASN A 250 -26.60 -29.92 12.41
CA ASN A 250 -27.91 -29.64 13.01
C ASN A 250 -29.04 -29.49 11.96
N GLY A 251 -28.71 -29.49 10.67
CA GLY A 251 -29.66 -29.23 9.57
C GLY A 251 -30.14 -27.77 9.48
N SER A 252 -29.75 -26.91 10.41
CA SER A 252 -30.04 -25.48 10.40
C SER A 252 -28.92 -24.68 11.07
N PHE A 253 -28.74 -23.42 10.66
CA PHE A 253 -27.92 -22.47 11.40
C PHE A 253 -28.51 -22.17 12.79
N PRO A 254 -27.71 -21.79 13.80
CA PRO A 254 -28.22 -21.51 15.13
C PRO A 254 -29.13 -20.26 15.14
N ALA A 255 -29.93 -20.12 16.20
CA ALA A 255 -30.53 -18.82 16.52
C ALA A 255 -29.43 -17.80 16.86
N ALA A 256 -29.73 -16.51 16.84
CA ALA A 256 -28.77 -15.48 17.21
C ALA A 256 -28.62 -15.37 18.74
N ASP A 257 -27.49 -14.80 19.17
CA ASP A 257 -27.26 -14.39 20.56
C ASP A 257 -27.89 -13.00 20.78
N GLY A 258 -29.00 -12.95 21.50
CA GLY A 258 -29.81 -11.75 21.72
C GLY A 258 -29.38 -10.95 22.95
N ASP A 259 -28.80 -11.59 23.97
CA ASP A 259 -28.42 -10.98 25.23
C ASP A 259 -26.90 -10.78 25.43
N SER A 260 -26.10 -11.21 24.44
CA SER A 260 -24.65 -11.12 24.37
C SER A 260 -23.90 -12.01 25.36
N ASP A 261 -24.49 -13.13 25.81
CA ASP A 261 -23.81 -14.12 26.67
C ASP A 261 -22.95 -15.14 25.89
N GLY A 262 -23.04 -15.11 24.57
CA GLY A 262 -22.32 -15.96 23.63
C GLY A 262 -23.06 -17.22 23.17
N TRP A 263 -24.26 -17.49 23.68
CA TRP A 263 -25.11 -18.63 23.33
C TRP A 263 -26.29 -18.21 22.45
N ALA A 264 -26.85 -19.17 21.72
CA ALA A 264 -28.02 -18.94 20.89
C ALA A 264 -29.31 -18.84 21.72
N ASP A 265 -30.11 -17.81 21.45
CA ASP A 265 -31.42 -17.60 22.09
C ASP A 265 -32.56 -18.10 21.22
N ALA A 266 -33.36 -19.03 21.74
CA ALA A 266 -34.46 -19.63 21.00
C ALA A 266 -35.44 -18.57 20.45
N GLY A 267 -35.64 -18.58 19.12
CA GLY A 267 -36.55 -17.66 18.43
C GLY A 267 -35.94 -16.30 18.06
N VAL A 268 -34.71 -16.01 18.45
CA VAL A 268 -34.00 -14.80 18.06
C VAL A 268 -33.32 -15.02 16.71
N THR A 269 -33.67 -14.22 15.70
CA THR A 269 -33.14 -14.38 14.34
C THR A 269 -32.03 -13.38 14.00
N THR A 270 -31.93 -12.27 14.74
CA THR A 270 -30.89 -11.25 14.55
C THR A 270 -30.31 -10.86 15.90
N GLY A 271 -28.98 -10.81 15.98
CA GLY A 271 -28.26 -10.52 17.21
C GLY A 271 -26.75 -10.63 16.97
N ARG A 272 -26.02 -11.07 17.99
CA ARG A 272 -24.61 -11.43 17.87
C ARG A 272 -24.43 -12.87 17.41
N LEU A 273 -23.22 -13.17 16.98
CA LEU A 273 -22.83 -14.55 16.70
C LEU A 273 -22.83 -15.37 18.00
N PRO A 274 -23.60 -16.48 18.08
CA PRO A 274 -23.59 -17.39 19.24
C PRO A 274 -22.30 -18.24 19.23
N HIS A 275 -21.17 -17.59 19.45
CA HIS A 275 -19.83 -18.17 19.25
C HIS A 275 -19.53 -19.36 20.17
N ARG A 276 -20.24 -19.51 21.30
CA ARG A 276 -20.07 -20.65 22.22
C ARG A 276 -20.75 -21.93 21.75
N ASP A 277 -21.73 -21.80 20.85
CA ASP A 277 -22.34 -22.94 20.15
C ASP A 277 -21.49 -23.42 18.96
N LEU A 278 -20.48 -22.66 18.57
CA LEU A 278 -19.62 -22.94 17.43
C LEU A 278 -18.28 -23.52 17.88
N SER A 279 -17.64 -24.26 16.96
CA SER A 279 -16.33 -24.83 17.19
C SER A 279 -15.29 -24.22 16.25
N PHE A 280 -14.18 -23.78 16.83
CA PHE A 280 -13.07 -23.12 16.17
C PHE A 280 -11.75 -23.74 16.62
N SER A 281 -10.70 -23.58 15.80
CA SER A 281 -9.36 -24.00 16.21
C SER A 281 -8.90 -23.23 17.45
N ALA A 282 -7.97 -23.80 18.21
CA ALA A 282 -7.42 -23.15 19.39
C ALA A 282 -6.78 -21.79 19.06
N ALA A 283 -6.09 -21.71 17.92
CA ALA A 283 -5.52 -20.46 17.43
C ALA A 283 -6.61 -19.42 17.09
N ALA A 284 -7.64 -19.82 16.33
CA ALA A 284 -8.76 -18.94 15.98
C ALA A 284 -9.48 -18.41 17.22
N SER A 285 -9.82 -19.31 18.15
CA SER A 285 -10.48 -18.94 19.41
C SER A 285 -9.65 -17.95 20.22
N ALA A 286 -8.32 -18.16 20.29
CA ALA A 286 -7.42 -17.30 21.04
C ALA A 286 -7.42 -15.88 20.48
N TRP A 287 -7.17 -15.69 19.18
CA TRP A 287 -7.06 -14.34 18.62
C TRP A 287 -8.41 -13.65 18.43
N LEU A 288 -9.50 -14.38 18.21
CA LEU A 288 -10.85 -13.81 18.17
C LEU A 288 -11.23 -13.22 19.54
N THR A 289 -10.86 -13.92 20.62
CA THR A 289 -11.10 -13.47 22.00
C THR A 289 -10.18 -12.33 22.38
N ALA A 290 -8.88 -12.47 22.15
CA ALA A 290 -7.88 -11.50 22.56
C ALA A 290 -8.07 -10.12 21.87
N ASN A 291 -8.58 -10.13 20.64
CA ASN A 291 -8.88 -8.91 19.88
C ASN A 291 -10.34 -8.46 19.98
N ASP A 292 -11.13 -9.03 20.90
CA ASP A 292 -12.51 -8.62 21.17
C ASP A 292 -13.43 -8.68 19.92
N TRP A 293 -13.18 -9.65 19.03
CA TRP A 293 -13.96 -9.79 17.79
C TRP A 293 -15.36 -10.32 18.03
N TRP A 294 -15.57 -11.14 19.06
CA TRP A 294 -16.90 -11.67 19.40
C TRP A 294 -17.93 -10.57 19.62
N ARG A 295 -17.51 -9.44 20.21
CA ARG A 295 -18.37 -8.27 20.41
C ARG A 295 -18.79 -7.61 19.11
N LEU A 296 -17.93 -7.63 18.09
CA LEU A 296 -18.16 -6.97 16.81
C LEU A 296 -18.91 -7.83 15.81
N LEU A 297 -18.98 -9.15 16.01
CA LEU A 297 -19.61 -10.10 15.11
C LEU A 297 -21.14 -10.06 15.21
N GLY A 298 -21.76 -9.38 14.24
CA GLY A 298 -23.20 -9.41 14.03
C GLY A 298 -23.61 -10.65 13.25
N TYR A 299 -24.80 -11.18 13.55
CA TYR A 299 -25.33 -12.40 12.96
C TYR A 299 -26.83 -12.27 12.69
N THR A 300 -27.29 -12.86 11.60
CA THR A 300 -28.71 -13.01 11.27
C THR A 300 -28.96 -14.36 10.61
N GLN A 301 -29.86 -15.14 11.21
CA GLN A 301 -30.41 -16.35 10.62
C GLN A 301 -31.52 -15.95 9.63
N LEU A 302 -31.23 -15.95 8.33
CA LEU A 302 -32.18 -15.57 7.28
C LEU A 302 -33.14 -16.72 6.94
N ALA A 303 -32.63 -17.94 6.98
CA ALA A 303 -33.37 -19.19 6.83
C ALA A 303 -32.57 -20.31 7.52
N ALA A 304 -33.15 -21.50 7.64
CA ALA A 304 -32.43 -22.68 8.15
C ALA A 304 -31.08 -22.89 7.43
N CYS A 305 -31.02 -22.55 6.15
CA CYS A 305 -29.90 -22.81 5.25
C CYS A 305 -29.14 -21.56 4.79
N LEU A 306 -29.50 -20.38 5.31
CA LEU A 306 -28.86 -19.13 4.95
C LEU A 306 -28.72 -18.26 6.20
N ALA A 307 -27.49 -17.87 6.50
CA ALA A 307 -27.18 -16.89 7.52
C ALA A 307 -26.39 -15.73 6.92
N ARG A 308 -26.43 -14.57 7.58
CA ARG A 308 -25.59 -13.41 7.29
C ARG A 308 -24.78 -13.08 8.51
N ILE A 309 -23.48 -12.93 8.33
CA ILE A 309 -22.55 -12.41 9.34
C ILE A 309 -22.00 -11.07 8.90
N GLY A 310 -21.59 -10.24 9.85
CA GLY A 310 -20.95 -8.96 9.57
C GLY A 310 -20.15 -8.42 10.73
N ILE A 311 -19.36 -7.40 10.46
CA ILE A 311 -18.58 -6.68 11.49
C ILE A 311 -19.27 -5.35 11.79
N THR A 312 -19.79 -5.23 13.00
CA THR A 312 -20.46 -4.03 13.53
C THR A 312 -19.55 -2.81 13.39
N GLY A 313 -20.12 -1.68 12.94
CA GLY A 313 -19.37 -0.45 12.67
C GLY A 313 -18.67 -0.41 11.31
N SER A 314 -18.63 -1.52 10.56
CA SER A 314 -18.08 -1.58 9.20
C SER A 314 -19.15 -1.96 8.17
N THR A 315 -18.79 -1.89 6.88
CA THR A 315 -19.64 -2.38 5.78
C THR A 315 -19.38 -3.86 5.43
N ALA A 316 -18.53 -4.56 6.19
CA ALA A 316 -18.16 -5.94 5.90
C ALA A 316 -19.29 -6.89 6.32
N THR A 317 -19.85 -7.59 5.34
CA THR A 317 -20.85 -8.65 5.53
C THR A 317 -20.52 -9.86 4.67
N MET A 318 -20.98 -11.04 5.06
CA MET A 318 -20.85 -12.27 4.30
C MET A 318 -22.10 -13.13 4.49
N ASP A 319 -22.67 -13.59 3.38
CA ASP A 319 -23.71 -14.61 3.40
C ASP A 319 -23.08 -15.99 3.48
N VAL A 320 -23.62 -16.82 4.37
CA VAL A 320 -23.15 -18.17 4.65
C VAL A 320 -24.27 -19.13 4.27
N ALA A 321 -24.04 -19.89 3.20
CA ALA A 321 -24.92 -20.97 2.78
C ALA A 321 -24.54 -22.29 3.46
N GLY A 322 -25.57 -23.07 3.81
CA GLY A 322 -25.43 -24.40 4.40
C GLY A 322 -24.62 -25.38 3.53
N ALA A 323 -24.11 -26.44 4.17
CA ALA A 323 -23.22 -27.42 3.57
C ALA A 323 -23.85 -28.83 3.56
N SER A 324 -24.93 -29.03 2.80
CA SER A 324 -25.57 -30.33 2.48
C SER A 324 -26.11 -31.20 3.66
N PRO A 325 -27.17 -32.01 3.46
CA PRO A 325 -27.92 -32.28 2.22
C PRO A 325 -28.70 -31.02 1.76
N PRO A 326 -29.18 -30.94 0.50
CA PRO A 326 -29.38 -29.66 -0.17
C PRO A 326 -30.39 -28.84 0.59
N CYS A 327 -29.89 -27.73 1.13
CA CYS A 327 -30.64 -26.50 1.14
C CYS A 327 -31.27 -26.34 -0.26
N PRO A 328 -32.62 -26.35 -0.38
CA PRO A 328 -33.26 -26.22 -1.68
C PRO A 328 -32.88 -24.93 -2.41
#